data_AF-A0A7J8QK51-F1
#
_entry.id   AF-A0A7J8QK51-F1
#
_cell.length_a   1.000
_cell.length_b   1.000
_cell.length_c   1.000
_cell.angle_alpha   90.00
_cell.angle_beta   90.00
_cell.angle_gamma   90.00
#
_symmetry.space_group_name_H-M   'P 1'
#
loop_
_entity.id
_entity.type
_entity.pdbx_description
1 polymer ?
#
loop_
_entity_poly.entity_id
_entity_poly.type
_entity_poly.pdbx_seq_one_letter_code
_entity_poly.pdbx_strand_id
1 'polypeptide(L)'
;TPCFRGYGRRNGERRRKSVRGCIVSQDLSVLNLVIVKKGENDLPGLTDTEKPRMRGPKRASKIRKLFNLSKEDDVRKYVNTYRRTFTTKSGKAVLSSSTLIFNIDGNKMYETWFFTAREHAGSRVFETGSWLELVRLAELMSLRHGCKKVSKAPKIQRLVTPLTLQRKRARIADKKKRIAKAKSEAAEYQKLLATRLKEQRERRSESLAKRRSKLSAASKPSVSA
;
A
#
# COMPACT_ATOMS: atom_id res chain seq x y z
N THR A 1 14.81 -24.95 4.01
CA THR A 1 14.59 -26.16 4.81
C THR A 1 15.17 -25.92 6.21
N PRO A 2 14.66 -26.55 7.28
CA PRO A 2 15.28 -26.46 8.60
C PRO A 2 16.76 -26.89 8.51
N CYS A 3 17.62 -26.32 9.35
CA CYS A 3 19.09 -26.58 9.40
C CYS A 3 19.92 -26.10 8.18
N PHE A 4 19.29 -25.52 7.16
CA PHE A 4 19.98 -24.81 6.07
C PHE A 4 19.36 -23.41 5.89
N ARG A 5 20.05 -22.40 6.43
CA ARG A 5 19.68 -20.99 6.30
C ARG A 5 20.69 -20.25 5.42
N GLY A 6 20.20 -19.26 4.68
CA GLY A 6 20.90 -18.60 3.60
C GLY A 6 20.39 -19.11 2.25
N TYR A 7 20.07 -18.20 1.34
CA TYR A 7 19.93 -18.58 -0.07
C TYR A 7 21.29 -19.15 -0.49
N GLY A 8 21.30 -20.33 -1.11
CA GLY A 8 22.55 -20.88 -1.66
C GLY A 8 23.24 -19.84 -2.55
N ARG A 9 24.52 -20.03 -2.85
CA ARG A 9 25.22 -19.14 -3.80
C ARG A 9 24.52 -19.15 -5.16
N ARG A 10 23.80 -20.22 -5.47
CA ARG A 10 22.98 -20.39 -6.66
C ARG A 10 21.55 -20.81 -6.30
N ASN A 11 20.59 -20.39 -7.13
CA ASN A 11 19.22 -20.87 -7.02
C ASN A 11 19.17 -22.38 -7.28
N GLY A 12 18.45 -23.11 -6.43
CA GLY A 12 18.32 -24.57 -6.54
C GLY A 12 19.47 -25.39 -5.95
N GLU A 13 20.45 -24.75 -5.30
CA GLU A 13 21.56 -25.45 -4.65
C GLU A 13 21.04 -26.42 -3.57
N ARG A 14 21.48 -27.69 -3.64
CA ARG A 14 21.24 -28.72 -2.63
C ARG A 14 22.57 -29.06 -1.98
N ARG A 15 22.60 -29.08 -0.64
CA ARG A 15 23.82 -29.35 0.12
C ARG A 15 23.59 -30.47 1.13
N ARG A 16 24.46 -31.47 1.13
CA ARG A 16 24.49 -32.52 2.15
C ARG A 16 25.18 -31.98 3.41
N LYS A 17 24.54 -32.11 4.56
CA LYS A 17 25.05 -31.69 5.87
C LYS A 17 24.69 -32.74 6.91
N SER A 18 25.51 -32.89 7.95
CA SER A 18 25.13 -33.62 9.15
C SER A 18 24.04 -32.86 9.89
N VAL A 19 23.03 -33.59 10.39
CA VAL A 19 21.91 -33.04 11.14
C VAL A 19 21.64 -33.98 12.31
N ARG A 20 21.30 -33.42 13.48
CA ARG A 20 20.92 -34.21 14.64
C ARG A 20 19.49 -34.75 14.47
N GLY A 21 19.25 -35.98 14.92
CA GLY A 21 17.91 -36.57 14.98
C GLY A 21 16.99 -35.84 15.97
N CYS A 22 15.69 -36.20 15.97
CA CYS A 22 14.71 -35.58 16.85
C CYS A 22 14.76 -36.08 18.31
N ILE A 23 15.34 -37.26 18.55
CA ILE A 23 15.38 -37.89 19.87
C ILE A 23 16.40 -37.18 20.76
N VAL A 24 15.98 -36.87 21.99
CA VAL A 24 16.80 -36.19 22.99
C VAL A 24 17.74 -37.18 23.66
N SER A 25 18.98 -36.76 23.87
CA SER A 25 20.06 -37.56 24.45
C SER A 25 21.03 -36.65 25.20
N GLN A 26 21.88 -37.25 26.03
CA GLN A 26 22.79 -36.53 26.94
C GLN A 26 23.93 -35.78 26.21
N ASP A 27 24.14 -36.04 24.92
CA ASP A 27 25.13 -35.38 24.07
C ASP A 27 24.73 -33.96 23.62
N LEU A 28 23.51 -33.51 23.93
CA LEU A 28 23.00 -32.19 23.58
C LEU A 28 23.45 -31.12 24.59
N SER A 29 24.10 -30.05 24.11
CA SER A 29 24.52 -28.93 24.97
C SER A 29 23.40 -27.94 25.31
N VAL A 30 22.42 -27.76 24.42
CA VAL A 30 21.37 -26.73 24.56
C VAL A 30 20.04 -27.25 24.02
N LEU A 31 18.97 -27.03 24.78
CA LEU A 31 17.58 -27.27 24.36
C LEU A 31 16.82 -25.95 24.27
N ASN A 32 16.11 -25.73 23.16
CA ASN A 32 15.23 -24.57 23.01
C ASN A 32 13.80 -24.98 23.38
N LEU A 33 13.31 -24.50 24.52
CA LEU A 33 11.97 -24.78 25.02
C LEU A 33 11.05 -23.57 24.83
N VAL A 34 9.75 -23.81 24.67
CA VAL A 34 8.72 -22.76 24.56
C VAL A 34 7.61 -23.04 25.56
N ILE A 35 7.28 -22.05 26.40
CA ILE A 35 6.22 -22.16 27.40
C ILE A 35 4.86 -22.05 26.73
N VAL A 36 3.96 -23.01 26.98
CA VAL A 36 2.58 -23.02 26.45
C VAL A 36 1.57 -22.53 27.48
N LYS A 37 1.77 -22.88 28.76
CA LYS A 37 0.92 -22.48 29.88
C LYS A 37 1.78 -21.94 31.02
N LYS A 38 1.34 -20.87 31.67
CA LYS A 38 1.99 -20.31 32.87
C LYS A 38 1.70 -21.25 34.06
N GLY A 39 2.71 -21.52 34.89
CA GLY A 39 2.53 -22.21 36.17
C GLY A 39 2.06 -21.27 37.28
N GLU A 40 2.01 -21.77 38.51
CA GLU A 40 1.61 -20.99 39.69
C GLU A 40 2.65 -19.90 40.02
N ASN A 41 3.94 -20.22 39.91
CA ASN A 41 5.03 -19.30 40.23
C ASN A 41 5.54 -18.53 39.00
N ASP A 42 5.87 -17.26 39.22
CA ASP A 42 6.52 -16.41 38.24
C ASP A 42 8.02 -16.69 38.10
N LEU A 43 8.55 -16.61 36.87
CA LEU A 43 9.94 -16.87 36.56
C LEU A 43 10.66 -15.54 36.26
N PRO A 44 11.72 -15.19 37.01
CA PRO A 44 12.43 -13.93 36.83
C PRO A 44 13.03 -13.83 35.42
N GLY A 45 12.89 -12.66 34.80
CA GLY A 45 13.47 -12.38 33.47
C GLY A 45 12.72 -12.95 32.27
N LEU A 46 11.69 -13.79 32.48
CA LEU A 46 10.85 -14.32 31.40
C LEU A 46 9.38 -13.89 31.51
N THR A 47 8.74 -14.15 32.65
CA THR A 47 7.33 -13.75 32.84
C THR A 47 7.19 -12.31 33.33
N ASP A 48 8.24 -11.77 33.95
CA ASP A 48 8.26 -10.43 34.55
C ASP A 48 8.39 -9.29 33.52
N THR A 49 9.00 -9.54 32.35
CA THR A 49 9.24 -8.49 31.35
C THR A 49 8.33 -8.62 30.12
N GLU A 50 7.39 -7.68 29.99
CA GLU A 50 6.53 -7.61 28.80
C GLU A 50 7.22 -6.89 27.64
N LYS A 51 7.65 -7.67 26.63
CA LYS A 51 8.27 -7.10 25.43
C LYS A 51 7.21 -6.68 24.39
N PRO A 52 7.07 -5.39 24.06
CA PRO A 52 6.09 -4.94 23.09
C PRO A 52 6.43 -5.39 21.67
N ARG A 53 5.41 -5.47 20.81
CA ARG A 53 5.58 -5.85 19.40
C ARG A 53 6.38 -4.78 18.65
N MET A 54 7.48 -5.20 18.02
CA MET A 54 8.40 -4.29 17.33
C MET A 54 7.78 -3.59 16.10
N ARG A 55 6.78 -4.21 15.43
CA ARG A 55 6.16 -3.65 14.23
C ARG A 55 4.65 -3.90 14.22
N GLY A 56 3.90 -2.87 13.86
CA GLY A 56 2.46 -2.97 13.60
C GLY A 56 2.12 -3.57 12.21
N PRO A 57 0.85 -3.92 11.98
CA PRO A 57 0.40 -4.44 10.70
C PRO A 57 0.45 -3.39 9.56
N LYS A 58 0.90 -3.80 8.36
CA LYS A 58 0.97 -2.93 7.16
C LYS A 58 -0.25 -3.02 6.23
N ARG A 59 -0.99 -4.14 6.26
CA ARG A 59 -2.11 -4.40 5.35
C ARG A 59 -3.42 -3.90 5.95
N ALA A 60 -4.27 -3.24 5.16
CA ALA A 60 -5.54 -2.66 5.62
C ALA A 60 -6.42 -3.67 6.39
N SER A 61 -6.58 -4.91 5.89
CA SER A 61 -7.38 -5.94 6.55
C SER A 61 -6.82 -6.39 7.90
N LYS A 62 -5.49 -6.38 8.08
CA LYS A 62 -4.87 -6.72 9.36
C LYS A 62 -4.96 -5.59 10.37
N ILE A 63 -5.00 -4.34 9.90
CA ILE A 63 -5.22 -3.16 10.76
C ILE A 63 -6.66 -3.18 11.28
N ARG A 64 -7.65 -3.44 10.42
CA ARG A 64 -9.06 -3.55 10.83
C ARG A 64 -9.28 -4.59 11.93
N LYS A 65 -8.67 -5.78 11.80
CA LYS A 65 -8.75 -6.85 12.81
C LYS A 65 -8.08 -6.50 14.14
N LEU A 66 -7.04 -5.67 14.12
CA LEU A 66 -6.30 -5.32 15.34
C LEU A 66 -7.07 -4.31 16.20
N PHE A 67 -7.79 -3.39 15.55
CA PHE A 67 -8.54 -2.33 16.21
C PHE A 67 -10.06 -2.58 16.20
N ASN A 68 -10.51 -3.78 15.83
CA ASN A 68 -11.91 -4.15 15.68
C ASN A 68 -12.76 -3.13 14.87
N LEU A 69 -12.17 -2.57 13.81
CA LEU A 69 -12.82 -1.59 12.94
C LEU A 69 -13.76 -2.26 11.95
N SER A 70 -14.84 -1.56 11.59
CA SER A 70 -15.71 -1.92 10.48
C SER A 70 -14.99 -1.75 9.13
N LYS A 71 -15.64 -2.02 8.00
CA LYS A 71 -15.03 -1.89 6.65
C LYS A 71 -15.09 -0.45 6.14
N GLU A 72 -16.01 0.32 6.67
CA GLU A 72 -16.34 1.70 6.32
C GLU A 72 -15.32 2.66 6.94
N ASP A 73 -14.79 2.31 8.12
CA ASP A 73 -13.81 3.11 8.85
C ASP A 73 -12.48 3.29 8.10
N ASP A 74 -11.86 4.46 8.26
CA ASP A 74 -10.55 4.74 7.68
C ASP A 74 -9.42 4.23 8.57
N VAL A 75 -8.65 3.29 8.02
CA VAL A 75 -7.48 2.68 8.66
C VAL A 75 -6.27 3.61 8.77
N ARG A 76 -6.25 4.74 8.04
CA ARG A 76 -5.08 5.65 8.00
C ARG A 76 -4.75 6.28 9.35
N LYS A 77 -5.77 6.54 10.18
CA LYS A 77 -5.62 7.19 11.48
C LYS A 77 -4.90 6.27 12.49
N TYR A 78 -5.24 4.98 12.47
CA TYR A 78 -4.83 3.98 13.46
C TYR A 78 -3.44 3.36 13.24
N VAL A 79 -2.83 3.57 12.07
CA VAL A 79 -1.48 3.03 11.78
C VAL A 79 -0.39 3.76 12.58
N ASN A 80 -0.72 4.90 13.17
CA ASN A 80 0.22 5.75 13.86
C ASN A 80 0.53 5.29 15.29
N THR A 81 -0.28 4.39 15.85
CA THR A 81 -0.17 3.92 17.24
C THR A 81 1.02 2.99 17.47
N TYR A 82 1.51 2.28 16.45
CA TYR A 82 2.66 1.35 16.55
C TYR A 82 3.94 1.90 15.91
N ARG A 83 4.11 3.24 15.90
CA ARG A 83 5.31 3.87 15.36
C ARG A 83 6.48 3.67 16.33
N ARG A 84 7.65 3.35 15.78
CA ARG A 84 8.91 3.31 16.54
C ARG A 84 9.50 4.72 16.55
N THR A 85 9.84 5.24 17.73
CA THR A 85 10.71 6.41 17.85
C THR A 85 12.13 5.97 17.48
N PHE A 86 12.78 6.69 16.57
CA PHE A 86 14.13 6.36 16.12
C PHE A 86 15.10 7.38 16.71
N THR A 87 16.14 6.93 17.40
CA THR A 87 17.32 7.74 17.66
C THR A 87 18.26 7.61 16.46
N THR A 88 18.64 8.72 15.84
CA THR A 88 19.67 8.69 14.79
C THR A 88 21.06 8.53 15.43
N LYS A 89 22.07 8.11 14.65
CA LYS A 89 23.47 7.98 15.10
C LYS A 89 24.02 9.24 15.80
N SER A 90 23.44 10.40 15.52
CA SER A 90 23.75 11.70 16.13
C SER A 90 23.04 11.97 17.47
N GLY A 91 22.51 10.95 18.14
CA GLY A 91 21.79 11.09 19.41
C GLY A 91 20.42 11.79 19.30
N LYS A 92 19.99 12.19 18.11
CA LYS A 92 18.71 12.89 17.91
C LYS A 92 17.55 11.91 18.02
N ALA A 93 16.71 12.07 19.04
CA ALA A 93 15.46 11.34 19.18
C ALA A 93 14.41 11.91 18.21
N VAL A 94 14.17 11.22 17.10
CA VAL A 94 13.00 11.48 16.25
C VAL A 94 11.81 10.79 16.92
N LEU A 95 11.14 11.54 17.79
CA LEU A 95 9.83 11.16 18.32
C LEU A 95 8.81 11.22 17.18
N SER A 96 8.14 10.11 16.88
CA SER A 96 6.77 10.21 16.40
C SER A 96 5.92 10.62 17.61
N SER A 97 5.77 11.92 17.84
CA SER A 97 5.11 12.49 19.01
C SER A 97 3.83 11.76 19.36
N SER A 98 3.68 11.37 20.62
CA SER A 98 2.42 11.36 21.36
C SER A 98 2.74 11.28 22.86
N THR A 99 3.22 12.39 23.44
CA THR A 99 2.85 12.72 24.82
C THR A 99 1.91 13.89 24.70
N LEU A 100 0.61 13.57 24.71
CA LEU A 100 -0.46 14.35 25.28
C LEU A 100 -1.69 13.45 25.20
N ILE A 101 -1.97 12.79 26.32
CA ILE A 101 -3.32 12.32 26.61
C ILE A 101 -4.13 13.61 26.78
N PHE A 102 -4.82 14.05 25.73
CA PHE A 102 -5.94 14.95 25.92
C PHE A 102 -7.15 14.06 26.15
N ASN A 103 -7.60 14.08 27.40
CA ASN A 103 -8.97 13.72 27.73
C ASN A 103 -9.90 14.53 26.83
N ILE A 104 -10.93 13.85 26.37
CA ILE A 104 -12.13 14.46 25.83
C ILE A 104 -12.68 15.32 26.95
N ASP A 105 -12.57 16.65 26.83
CA ASP A 105 -13.59 17.62 27.21
C ASP A 105 -13.21 18.97 26.63
N GLY A 106 -14.10 19.52 25.81
CA GLY A 106 -13.87 20.77 25.12
C GLY A 106 -13.96 21.97 26.05
N ASN A 107 -13.04 22.93 25.93
CA ASN A 107 -13.39 24.33 25.73
C ASN A 107 -12.17 25.17 25.34
N LYS A 108 -12.49 26.32 24.75
CA LYS A 108 -11.67 27.25 23.96
C LYS A 108 -10.44 27.86 24.68
N MET A 109 -9.37 28.11 23.90
CA MET A 109 -8.26 29.03 24.17
C MET A 109 -8.66 30.49 23.87
N TYR A 110 -8.16 31.46 24.65
CA TYR A 110 -7.22 32.51 24.19
C TYR A 110 -6.55 33.24 25.38
N GLU A 111 -5.30 33.67 25.16
CA GLU A 111 -4.38 34.35 26.09
C GLU A 111 -4.54 35.88 26.05
N THR A 112 -4.25 36.57 27.16
CA THR A 112 -3.61 37.90 27.14
C THR A 112 -2.87 38.18 28.46
N TRP A 113 -1.54 38.27 28.42
CA TRP A 113 -0.74 38.88 29.49
C TRP A 113 0.04 40.07 28.92
N PHE A 114 -0.23 41.25 29.46
CA PHE A 114 0.42 42.52 29.15
C PHE A 114 1.83 42.58 29.75
N PHE A 115 2.74 43.20 29.01
CA PHE A 115 4.14 43.44 29.37
C PHE A 115 4.27 44.85 29.98
N THR A 116 4.80 44.98 31.21
CA THR A 116 5.27 46.26 31.76
C THR A 116 6.56 46.04 32.54
N ALA A 117 7.67 46.54 32.03
CA ALA A 117 8.94 46.68 32.75
C ALA A 117 9.22 48.18 32.96
N ARG A 118 9.45 48.57 34.21
CA ARG A 118 9.72 49.93 34.70
C ARG A 118 11.11 49.99 35.34
N GLU A 119 11.89 50.95 34.86
CA GLU A 119 12.98 51.75 35.46
C GLU A 119 14.23 51.14 36.14
N HIS A 120 15.37 51.64 35.63
CA HIS A 120 16.58 52.22 36.26
C HIS A 120 17.43 51.47 37.31
N ALA A 121 18.72 51.32 36.98
CA ALA A 121 19.90 51.86 37.68
C ALA A 121 21.17 51.48 36.85
N GLY A 122 22.29 52.22 36.79
CA GLY A 122 23.03 52.83 37.89
C GLY A 122 24.06 51.84 38.45
N SER A 123 25.34 52.08 38.16
CA SER A 123 26.62 51.49 38.60
C SER A 123 26.70 50.61 39.89
N ARG A 124 27.34 49.42 39.80
CA ARG A 124 28.52 48.92 40.60
C ARG A 124 28.61 47.38 40.71
N VAL A 125 29.84 46.87 40.47
CA VAL A 125 30.64 45.92 41.29
C VAL A 125 30.18 44.44 41.47
N PHE A 126 31.06 43.56 40.98
CA PHE A 126 31.49 42.20 41.40
C PHE A 126 30.48 41.07 41.75
N GLU A 127 30.87 39.90 41.24
CA GLU A 127 30.80 38.57 41.84
C GLU A 127 29.51 37.72 41.79
N THR A 128 29.76 36.45 41.48
CA THR A 128 28.88 35.27 41.48
C THR A 128 27.87 35.17 40.33
N GLY A 129 28.33 34.51 39.25
CA GLY A 129 27.47 33.96 38.21
C GLY A 129 26.43 33.04 38.83
N SER A 130 25.19 33.49 38.79
CA SER A 130 24.05 32.84 39.42
C SER A 130 23.80 31.47 38.80
N TRP A 131 23.57 30.46 39.64
CA TRP A 131 23.04 29.15 39.21
C TRP A 131 21.76 29.30 38.36
N LEU A 132 21.00 30.38 38.51
CA LEU A 132 19.83 30.69 37.68
C LEU A 132 20.18 31.08 36.24
N GLU A 133 21.37 31.64 35.98
CA GLU A 133 21.85 31.95 34.63
C GLU A 133 22.29 30.69 33.88
N LEU A 134 22.89 29.73 34.58
CA LEU A 134 23.19 28.40 34.03
C LEU A 134 21.93 27.57 33.79
N VAL A 135 20.91 27.66 34.65
CA VAL A 135 19.60 27.02 34.43
C VAL A 135 18.86 27.68 33.25
N ARG A 136 18.90 29.02 33.11
CA ARG A 136 18.35 29.73 31.94
C ARG A 136 19.11 29.42 30.65
N LEU A 137 20.44 29.30 30.69
CA LEU A 137 21.25 28.89 29.53
C LEU A 137 21.01 27.42 29.17
N ALA A 138 20.75 26.54 30.15
CA ALA A 138 20.35 25.15 29.90
C ALA A 138 18.94 25.06 29.29
N GLU A 139 17.98 25.86 29.76
CA GLU A 139 16.64 25.99 29.13
C GLU A 139 16.72 26.58 27.71
N LEU A 140 17.57 27.59 27.48
CA LEU A 140 17.81 28.20 26.16
C LEU A 140 18.68 27.34 25.23
N MET A 141 19.51 26.43 25.74
CA MET A 141 20.21 25.43 24.91
C MET A 141 19.28 24.29 24.49
N SER A 142 18.27 23.95 25.29
CA SER A 142 17.26 22.95 24.92
C SER A 142 16.37 23.38 23.75
N LEU A 143 16.28 24.70 23.46
CA LEU A 143 15.51 25.26 22.35
C LEU A 143 16.32 25.47 21.05
N ARG A 144 17.66 25.31 21.08
CA ARG A 144 18.55 25.58 19.92
C ARG A 144 18.64 24.45 18.89
N HIS A 145 18.03 23.29 19.15
CA HIS A 145 17.89 22.23 18.15
C HIS A 145 16.49 22.25 17.53
N GLY A 146 16.18 23.31 16.79
CA GLY A 146 14.98 23.48 15.97
C GLY A 146 14.90 22.52 14.77
N CYS A 147 15.11 21.22 14.99
CA CYS A 147 14.87 20.19 13.98
C CYS A 147 13.40 19.79 14.01
N LYS A 148 12.68 20.08 12.93
CA LYS A 148 11.27 19.68 12.73
C LYS A 148 11.12 18.17 12.98
N LYS A 149 10.20 17.77 13.86
CA LYS A 149 9.92 16.36 14.15
C LYS A 149 9.32 15.70 12.88
N VAL A 150 10.12 14.93 12.15
CA VAL A 150 9.66 14.23 10.92
C VAL A 150 9.06 12.88 11.30
N SER A 151 7.78 12.67 11.00
CA SER A 151 7.15 11.36 11.19
C SER A 151 7.28 10.48 9.95
N LYS A 152 7.53 9.18 10.16
CA LYS A 152 7.53 8.16 9.11
C LYS A 152 6.41 7.16 9.39
N ALA A 153 5.56 6.91 8.40
CA ALA A 153 4.49 5.93 8.47
C ALA A 153 4.63 4.90 7.33
N PRO A 154 4.29 3.62 7.58
CA PRO A 154 4.29 2.64 6.51
C PRO A 154 3.17 2.93 5.52
N LYS A 155 3.48 2.87 4.22
CA LYS A 155 2.43 2.86 3.18
C LYS A 155 1.52 1.66 3.40
N ILE A 156 0.25 1.94 3.67
CA ILE A 156 -0.77 0.91 3.88
C ILE A 156 -0.99 0.17 2.57
N GLN A 157 -0.81 -1.15 2.61
CA GLN A 157 -1.06 -2.01 1.47
C GLN A 157 -2.51 -2.49 1.45
N ARG A 158 -3.04 -2.72 0.25
CA ARG A 158 -4.40 -3.23 0.01
C ARG A 158 -5.52 -2.33 0.53
N LEU A 159 -5.26 -1.03 0.68
CA LEU A 159 -6.29 -0.03 0.89
C LEU A 159 -6.97 0.28 -0.45
N VAL A 160 -8.30 0.35 -0.46
CA VAL A 160 -9.06 0.83 -1.62
C VAL A 160 -8.76 2.32 -1.79
N THR A 161 -8.18 2.69 -2.93
CA THR A 161 -7.80 4.06 -3.27
C THR A 161 -8.49 4.49 -4.56
N PRO A 162 -8.75 5.80 -4.76
CA PRO A 162 -9.37 6.29 -5.99
C PRO A 162 -8.60 5.86 -7.24
N LEU A 163 -7.26 5.84 -7.18
CA LEU A 163 -6.41 5.35 -8.26
C LEU A 163 -6.67 3.87 -8.61
N THR A 164 -6.91 3.02 -7.60
CA THR A 164 -7.22 1.60 -7.82
C THR A 164 -8.59 1.44 -8.49
N LEU A 165 -9.57 2.25 -8.08
CA LEU A 165 -10.91 2.27 -8.68
C LEU A 165 -10.84 2.74 -10.14
N GLN A 166 -10.08 3.80 -10.41
CA GLN A 166 -9.86 4.32 -11.77
C GLN A 166 -9.24 3.26 -12.69
N ARG A 167 -8.18 2.57 -12.24
CA ARG A 167 -7.56 1.48 -13.01
C ARG A 167 -8.53 0.32 -13.27
N LYS A 168 -9.40 0.01 -12.31
CA LYS A 168 -10.43 -1.03 -12.48
C LYS A 168 -11.49 -0.61 -13.50
N ARG A 169 -11.94 0.65 -13.44
CA ARG A 169 -12.87 1.25 -14.42
C ARG A 169 -12.28 1.25 -15.83
N ALA A 170 -11.02 1.68 -15.97
CA ALA A 170 -10.30 1.69 -17.24
C ALA A 170 -10.23 0.29 -17.86
N ARG A 171 -9.85 -0.74 -17.09
CA ARG A 171 -9.82 -2.12 -17.58
C ARG A 171 -11.18 -2.60 -18.12
N ILE A 172 -12.26 -2.26 -17.43
CA ILE A 172 -13.61 -2.63 -17.85
C ILE A 172 -13.98 -1.88 -19.14
N ALA A 173 -13.66 -0.58 -19.22
CA ALA A 173 -13.88 0.24 -20.40
C ALA A 173 -13.11 -0.31 -21.61
N ASP A 174 -11.84 -0.68 -21.44
CA ASP A 174 -11.01 -1.28 -22.49
C ASP A 174 -11.61 -2.60 -22.99
N LYS A 175 -12.11 -3.43 -22.07
CA LYS A 175 -12.77 -4.69 -22.43
C LYS A 175 -14.04 -4.43 -23.25
N LYS A 176 -14.86 -3.45 -22.85
CA LYS A 176 -16.05 -3.03 -23.61
C LYS A 176 -15.69 -2.46 -24.98
N LYS A 177 -14.65 -1.62 -25.05
CA LYS A 177 -14.16 -1.04 -26.32
C LYS A 177 -13.70 -2.12 -27.30
N ARG A 178 -12.97 -3.14 -26.83
CA ARG A 178 -12.55 -4.28 -27.67
C ARG A 178 -13.76 -5.06 -28.21
N ILE A 179 -14.75 -5.32 -27.37
CA ILE A 179 -15.97 -6.02 -27.79
C ILE A 179 -16.76 -5.18 -28.79
N ALA A 180 -16.92 -3.88 -28.56
CA ALA A 180 -17.62 -2.98 -29.46
C ALA A 180 -16.92 -2.90 -30.83
N LYS A 181 -15.59 -2.78 -30.83
CA LYS A 181 -14.77 -2.80 -32.06
C LYS A 181 -14.94 -4.10 -32.85
N ALA A 182 -14.84 -5.25 -32.18
CA ALA A 182 -15.05 -6.55 -32.84
C ALA A 182 -16.47 -6.69 -33.41
N LYS A 183 -17.49 -6.16 -32.72
CA LYS A 183 -18.87 -6.15 -33.21
C LYS A 183 -19.06 -5.24 -34.43
N SER A 184 -18.47 -4.05 -34.45
CA SER A 184 -18.56 -3.14 -35.60
C SER A 184 -17.83 -3.73 -36.82
N GLU A 185 -16.64 -4.28 -36.62
CA GLU A 185 -15.87 -4.95 -37.69
C GLU A 185 -16.63 -6.15 -38.27
N ALA A 186 -17.25 -6.97 -37.41
CA ALA A 186 -18.09 -8.07 -37.86
C ALA A 186 -19.30 -7.57 -38.67
N ALA A 187 -19.98 -6.50 -38.22
CA ALA A 187 -21.11 -5.92 -38.95
C ALA A 187 -20.69 -5.32 -40.31
N GLU A 188 -19.52 -4.68 -40.38
CA GLU A 188 -18.94 -4.16 -41.62
C GLU A 188 -18.62 -5.29 -42.60
N TYR A 189 -18.02 -6.38 -42.12
CA TYR A 189 -17.75 -7.56 -42.94
C TYR A 189 -19.03 -8.19 -43.50
N GLN A 190 -20.09 -8.29 -42.70
CA GLN A 190 -21.38 -8.81 -43.16
C GLN A 190 -22.00 -7.94 -44.28
N LYS A 191 -21.87 -6.61 -44.21
CA LYS A 191 -22.30 -5.72 -45.29
C LYS A 191 -21.55 -6.00 -46.58
N LEU A 192 -20.23 -6.19 -46.51
CA LEU A 192 -19.40 -6.52 -47.66
C LEU A 192 -19.81 -7.86 -48.29
N LEU A 193 -20.08 -8.87 -47.48
CA LEU A 193 -20.58 -10.16 -47.96
C LEU A 193 -21.92 -10.02 -48.70
N ALA A 194 -22.85 -9.24 -48.15
CA ALA A 194 -24.15 -9.00 -48.79
C ALA A 194 -23.99 -8.33 -50.17
N THR A 195 -23.10 -7.35 -50.30
CA THR A 195 -22.80 -6.70 -51.58
C THR A 195 -22.24 -7.69 -52.60
N ARG A 196 -21.26 -8.53 -52.20
CA ARG A 196 -20.66 -9.54 -53.10
C ARG A 196 -21.67 -10.60 -53.56
N LEU A 197 -22.58 -11.02 -52.69
CA LEU A 197 -23.66 -11.95 -53.04
C LEU A 197 -24.66 -11.31 -54.01
N LYS A 198 -24.97 -10.02 -53.83
CA LYS A 198 -25.85 -9.26 -54.74
C LYS A 198 -25.22 -9.11 -56.12
N GLU A 199 -23.97 -8.67 -56.21
CA GLU A 199 -23.21 -8.58 -57.46
C GLU A 199 -23.15 -9.93 -58.20
N GLN A 200 -22.95 -11.03 -57.46
CA GLN A 200 -22.95 -12.37 -58.05
C GLN A 200 -24.32 -12.76 -58.60
N ARG A 201 -25.41 -12.43 -57.89
CA ARG A 201 -26.79 -12.67 -58.36
C ARG A 201 -27.09 -11.87 -59.61
N GLU A 202 -26.73 -10.59 -59.64
CA GLU A 202 -26.90 -9.69 -60.80
C GLU A 202 -26.13 -10.21 -62.02
N ARG A 203 -24.84 -10.55 -61.85
CA ARG A 203 -24.02 -11.17 -62.92
C ARG A 203 -24.63 -12.47 -63.45
N ARG A 204 -25.18 -13.33 -62.57
CA ARG A 204 -25.88 -14.55 -63.00
C ARG A 204 -27.16 -14.22 -63.79
N SER A 205 -27.99 -13.29 -63.31
CA SER A 205 -29.20 -12.88 -64.05
C SER A 205 -28.90 -12.26 -65.41
N GLU A 206 -27.84 -11.45 -65.53
CA GLU A 206 -27.41 -10.86 -66.80
C GLU A 206 -26.96 -11.94 -67.80
N SER A 207 -26.18 -12.92 -67.33
CA SER A 207 -25.75 -14.04 -68.18
C SER A 207 -26.94 -14.87 -68.68
N LEU A 208 -27.94 -15.11 -67.82
CA LEU A 208 -29.18 -15.79 -68.18
C LEU A 208 -30.02 -14.95 -69.15
N ALA A 209 -30.10 -13.63 -68.97
CA ALA A 209 -30.81 -12.73 -69.88
C ALA A 209 -30.15 -12.72 -71.28
N LYS A 210 -28.81 -12.63 -71.35
CA LYS A 210 -28.05 -12.75 -72.61
C LYS A 210 -28.25 -14.10 -73.29
N ARG A 211 -28.36 -15.19 -72.52
CA ARG A 211 -28.64 -16.53 -73.07
C ARG A 211 -30.09 -16.64 -73.58
N ARG A 212 -31.06 -16.09 -72.84
CA ARG A 212 -32.46 -16.05 -73.26
C ARG A 212 -32.66 -15.23 -74.54
N SER A 213 -32.01 -14.06 -74.66
CA SER A 213 -32.10 -13.25 -75.88
C SER A 213 -31.48 -13.92 -77.10
N LYS A 214 -30.39 -14.67 -76.92
CA LYS A 214 -29.80 -15.50 -77.99
C LYS A 214 -30.73 -16.64 -78.42
N LEU A 215 -31.36 -17.33 -77.47
CA LEU A 215 -32.31 -18.41 -77.76
C LEU A 215 -33.59 -17.90 -78.44
N SER A 216 -34.09 -16.73 -78.05
CA SER A 216 -35.25 -16.11 -78.71
C SER A 216 -34.91 -15.59 -80.11
N ALA A 217 -33.69 -15.10 -80.34
CA ALA A 217 -33.23 -14.73 -81.67
C ALA A 217 -33.08 -15.95 -82.60
N ALA A 218 -32.62 -17.09 -82.07
CA ALA A 218 -32.45 -18.33 -82.83
C ALA A 218 -33.77 -19.06 -83.14
N SER A 219 -34.86 -18.77 -82.42
CA SER A 219 -36.18 -19.41 -82.59
C SER A 219 -37.20 -18.57 -83.35
N LYS A 220 -36.82 -17.38 -83.86
CA LYS A 220 -37.69 -16.61 -84.76
C LYS A 220 -37.84 -17.36 -86.09
N PRO A 221 -39.05 -17.76 -86.51
CA PRO A 221 -39.26 -18.33 -87.83
C PRO A 221 -39.00 -17.25 -88.88
N SER A 222 -38.22 -17.58 -89.91
CA SER A 222 -38.10 -16.74 -91.11
C SER A 222 -39.44 -16.77 -91.84
N VAL A 223 -40.29 -15.76 -91.62
CA VAL A 223 -41.46 -15.51 -92.46
C VAL A 223 -40.95 -14.89 -93.76
N SER A 224 -40.72 -15.74 -94.76
CA SER A 224 -40.45 -15.38 -96.15
C SER A 224 -41.78 -15.18 -96.89
N ALA A 225 -41.97 -13.99 -97.47
CA ALA A 225 -43.00 -13.66 -98.45
C ALA A 225 -42.48 -13.95 -99.87
#